data_AF-A0A8H7A8E2-F1
#
_entry.id   AF-A0A8H7A8E2-F1
#
_cell.length_a   1.000
_cell.length_b   1.000
_cell.length_c   1.000
_cell.angle_alpha   90.00
_cell.angle_beta   90.00
_cell.angle_gamma   90.00
#
_symmetry.space_group_name_H-M   'P 1'
#
loop_
_entity.id
_entity.type
_entity.pdbx_description
1 polymer ?
#
loop_
_entity_poly.entity_id
_entity_poly.type
_entity_poly.pdbx_seq_one_letter_code
_entity_poly.pdbx_strand_id
1 'polypeptide(L)' 'MSFYTYSQNTRLEKRDDKQYLVAELATGSAAGGDKAGWYVDSICLDDYISNDHGLLRWGKGPTSATPPET' A
#
# COMPACT_ATOMS: atom_id res chain seq x y z
N MET A 1 12.25 -8.40 -5.06
CA MET A 1 10.93 -8.99 -4.75
C MET A 1 9.86 -8.08 -5.35
N SER A 2 8.93 -8.58 -6.17
CA SER A 2 7.85 -7.76 -6.75
C SER A 2 6.55 -7.90 -5.97
N PHE A 3 5.92 -6.77 -5.62
CA PHE A 3 4.61 -6.68 -4.97
C PHE A 3 3.58 -7.64 -5.60
N TYR A 4 3.53 -7.68 -6.94
CA TYR A 4 2.57 -8.47 -7.72
C TYR A 4 2.62 -9.99 -7.47
N THR A 5 3.71 -10.52 -6.93
CA THR A 5 3.85 -11.95 -6.63
C THR A 5 3.17 -12.33 -5.30
N TYR A 6 3.00 -11.36 -4.41
CA TYR A 6 2.50 -11.56 -3.04
C TYR A 6 1.27 -10.71 -2.75
N SER A 7 0.59 -10.21 -3.79
CA SER A 7 -0.61 -9.37 -3.68
C SER A 7 -1.75 -9.92 -4.55
N GLN A 8 -2.97 -9.90 -4.03
CA GLN A 8 -4.19 -10.18 -4.78
C GLN A 8 -5.30 -9.20 -4.39
N ASN A 9 -6.42 -9.23 -5.12
CA ASN A 9 -7.58 -8.35 -4.89
C ASN A 9 -7.20 -6.86 -4.76
N THR A 10 -6.20 -6.45 -5.53
CA THR A 10 -5.69 -5.08 -5.55
C THR A 10 -6.72 -4.13 -6.12
N ARG A 11 -7.01 -3.05 -5.38
CA ARG A 11 -8.01 -2.05 -5.76
C ARG A 11 -7.64 -0.66 -5.25
N LEU A 12 -8.29 0.32 -5.86
CA LEU A 12 -8.22 1.72 -5.46
C LEU A 12 -9.46 2.06 -4.63
N GLU A 13 -9.23 2.62 -3.44
CA GLU A 13 -10.30 3.13 -2.57
C GLU A 13 -10.07 4.60 -2.24
N LYS A 14 -11.14 5.39 -2.18
CA LYS A 14 -11.07 6.79 -1.74
C LYS A 14 -11.57 6.88 -0.30
N ARG A 15 -10.76 7.44 0.61
CA ARG A 15 -11.10 7.65 2.03
C ARG A 15 -10.62 9.05 2.43
N ASP A 16 -11.48 9.82 3.08
CA ASP A 16 -11.15 11.19 3.56
C ASP A 16 -10.46 12.06 2.49
N ASP A 17 -11.00 12.04 1.28
CA ASP A 17 -10.49 12.71 0.08
C ASP A 17 -9.10 12.28 -0.44
N LYS A 18 -8.50 11.25 0.15
CA LYS A 18 -7.23 10.67 -0.28
C LYS A 18 -7.41 9.37 -1.06
N GLN A 19 -6.47 9.07 -1.95
CA GLN A 19 -6.44 7.82 -2.71
C GLN A 19 -5.61 6.74 -1.99
N TYR A 20 -6.21 5.57 -1.76
CA TYR A 20 -5.54 4.41 -1.16
C TYR A 20 -5.41 3.26 -2.18
N LEU A 21 -4.24 2.61 -2.18
CA LEU A 21 -4.04 1.31 -2.81
C LEU A 21 -4.25 0.24 -1.74
N VAL A 22 -5.26 -0.59 -1.91
CA VAL A 22 -5.62 -1.66 -0.98
C VAL A 22 -5.36 -3.00 -1.65
N ALA A 23 -4.74 -3.94 -0.94
CA ALA A 23 -4.51 -5.29 -1.45
C ALA A 23 -4.58 -6.32 -0.33
N GLU A 24 -4.91 -7.55 -0.69
CA GLU A 24 -4.61 -8.72 0.14
C GLU A 24 -3.17 -9.12 -0.11
N LEU A 25 -2.37 -9.23 0.95
CA LEU A 25 -0.95 -9.50 0.93
C LEU A 25 -0.65 -10.85 1.59
N ALA A 26 0.22 -11.64 0.99
CA ALA A 26 0.68 -12.91 1.55
C ALA A 26 1.71 -12.69 2.67
N THR A 27 1.54 -13.39 3.79
CA THR A 27 2.56 -13.54 4.83
C THR A 27 3.52 -14.67 4.43
N GLY A 28 4.80 -14.35 4.23
CA GLY A 28 5.84 -15.34 3.92
C GLY A 28 5.57 -16.16 2.65
N SER A 29 5.47 -17.49 2.79
CA SER A 29 5.35 -18.45 1.67
C SER A 29 3.93 -18.68 1.16
N ALA A 30 2.93 -17.93 1.65
CA ALA A 30 1.50 -18.16 1.35
C ALA A 30 1.06 -17.86 -0.10
N ALA A 31 2.00 -17.45 -0.97
CA ALA A 31 1.78 -17.28 -2.41
C ALA A 31 1.28 -18.56 -3.14
N GLY A 32 1.26 -19.72 -2.45
CA GLY A 32 0.79 -21.01 -2.96
C GLY A 32 -0.70 -21.34 -2.76
N GLY A 33 -1.53 -20.45 -2.18
CA GLY A 33 -3.00 -20.62 -2.17
C GLY A 33 -3.66 -20.88 -0.81
N ASP A 34 -2.91 -20.90 0.29
CA ASP A 34 -3.47 -21.02 1.64
C ASP A 34 -3.96 -19.65 2.17
N LYS A 35 -5.29 -19.47 2.30
CA LYS A 35 -5.89 -18.21 2.78
C LYS A 35 -5.48 -17.82 4.21
N ALA A 36 -5.02 -18.75 5.03
CA ALA A 36 -4.55 -18.48 6.39
C ALA A 36 -3.29 -17.58 6.42
N GLY A 37 -2.60 -17.43 5.29
CA GLY A 37 -1.45 -16.55 5.15
C GLY A 37 -1.71 -15.28 4.35
N TRP A 38 -2.94 -14.76 4.30
CA TRP A 38 -3.24 -13.50 3.61
C TRP A 38 -3.86 -12.47 4.57
N TYR A 39 -3.41 -11.21 4.50
CA TYR A 39 -3.96 -10.10 5.28
C TYR A 39 -4.25 -8.89 4.37
N VAL A 40 -5.24 -8.08 4.71
CA VAL A 40 -5.55 -6.86 3.95
C VAL A 40 -4.71 -5.72 4.49
N ASP A 41 -4.04 -5.00 3.61
CA ASP A 41 -3.32 -3.77 3.95
C ASP A 41 -3.55 -2.68 2.90
N SER A 42 -3.22 -1.45 3.26
CA SER A 42 -3.37 -0.30 2.39
C SER A 42 -2.29 0.76 2.58
N ILE A 43 -1.87 1.37 1.48
CA ILE A 43 -1.04 2.58 1.50
C ILE A 43 -1.81 3.76 0.93
N CYS A 44 -1.63 4.95 1.50
CA CYS A 44 -2.14 6.21 0.95
C CYS A 44 -1.23 6.65 -0.22
N LEU A 45 -1.72 6.61 -1.46
CA LEU A 45 -0.92 6.99 -2.63
C LEU A 45 -0.57 8.48 -2.62
N ASP A 46 -1.43 9.35 -2.11
CA ASP A 46 -1.21 10.79 -2.05
C ASP A 46 0.01 11.16 -1.18
N ASP A 47 0.39 10.31 -0.23
CA ASP A 47 1.58 10.52 0.60
C ASP A 47 2.88 10.23 -0.18
N TYR A 48 2.81 9.49 -1.29
CA TYR A 48 3.96 9.04 -2.09
C TYR A 48 3.93 9.50 -3.54
N ILE A 49 2.80 9.93 -4.08
CA ILE A 49 2.64 10.32 -5.48
C ILE A 49 2.03 11.71 -5.52
N SER A 50 2.74 12.64 -6.16
CA SER A 50 2.25 13.98 -6.42
C SER A 50 2.06 14.21 -7.92
N ASN A 51 1.16 15.14 -8.24
CA ASN A 51 0.99 15.64 -9.60
C ASN A 51 1.71 16.99 -9.72
N ASP A 52 2.79 17.01 -10.49
CA ASP A 52 3.59 18.19 -10.80
C ASP A 52 3.28 18.62 -12.24
N HIS A 53 2.35 19.57 -12.39
CA HIS A 53 1.96 20.13 -13.69
C HIS A 53 1.49 19.10 -14.75
N GLY A 54 0.73 18.09 -14.32
CA GLY A 54 0.23 17.01 -15.20
C GLY A 54 1.16 15.79 -15.26
N LEU A 55 2.31 15.84 -14.61
CA LEU A 55 3.26 14.72 -14.50
C LEU A 55 3.15 14.09 -13.11
N LEU A 56 2.90 12.78 -13.06
CA LEU A 56 2.93 12.03 -11.80
C LEU A 56 4.39 11.77 -11.38
N ARG A 57 4.73 12.09 -10.13
CA ARG A 57 6.08 11.94 -9.57
C ARG A 57 6.02 11.26 -8.21
N TRP A 58 7.02 10.44 -7.93
CA TRP A 58 7.21 9.88 -6.59
C TRP A 58 7.73 10.96 -5.63
N GLY A 59 7.00 11.19 -4.54
CA GLY A 59 7.37 12.05 -3.42
C GLY A 59 8.26 11.33 -2.39
N LYS A 60 8.54 12.00 -1.28
CA LYS A 60 9.39 11.46 -0.19
C LYS A 60 8.72 10.36 0.66
N GLY A 61 7.43 10.10 0.46
CA GLY A 61 6.63 9.29 1.38
C GLY A 61 6.39 10.00 2.71
N PRO A 62 5.52 9.46 3.57
CA PRO A 62 5.37 9.96 4.93
C PRO A 62 6.70 9.75 5.67
N THR A 63 7.20 10.81 6.31
CA THR A 63 8.26 10.66 7.32
C THR A 63 7.69 9.78 8.41
N SER A 64 8.31 8.63 8.67
CA SER A 64 7.90 7.70 9.72
C SER A 64 7.62 8.50 11.00
N ALA A 65 6.35 8.56 11.41
CA ALA A 65 6.01 9.18 12.68
C ALA A 65 6.75 8.41 13.78
N THR A 66 7.60 9.11 14.53
CA THR A 66 8.25 8.56 15.73
C THR A 66 7.16 7.90 16.58
N PRO A 67 7.32 6.63 16.98
CA PRO A 67 6.33 5.97 17.84
C PRO A 67 6.17 6.77 19.13
N PRO A 68 4.95 6.84 19.71
CA PRO A 68 4.75 7.51 20.98
C PRO A 68 5.64 6.85 22.04
N GLU A 69 6.43 7.67 22.76
CA GLU A 69 7.15 7.22 23.95
C GLU A 69 6.11 6.73 24.97
N THR A 70 6.34 5.51 25.48
CA THR A 70 5.52 4.81 26.49
C THR A 70 5.42 5.56 27.80
#